data_AF-A0A933DN10-F1
#
_entry.id   AF-A0A933DN10-F1
#
_cell.length_a   1.000
_cell.length_b   1.000
_cell.length_c   1.000
_cell.angle_alpha   90.00
_cell.angle_beta   90.00
_cell.angle_gamma   90.00
#
_symmetry.space_group_name_H-M   'P 1'
#
loop_
_entity.id
_entity.type
_entity.pdbx_description
1 polymer ?
#
loop_
_entity_poly.entity_id
_entity_poly.type
_entity_poly.pdbx_seq_one_letter_code
_entity_poly.pdbx_strand_id
1 'polypeptide(L)'
;MHPPRLSKTLFLLFALLAAIAIAHYFGLSKLLYWKIAWYDIPMHLAGGAWVGLLFFYLFEERWGILTDRISAPARIIFSLGFAALVGVLWEFYEYFADVFILKKYTIFSAQPGLVDTLQDLLNDLIGAVAVAVLWIWFQRKRHSVNT
;
A
#
# COMPACT_ATOMS: atom_id res chain seq x y z
N MET A 1 -4.14 3.39 -34.05
CA MET A 1 -3.60 3.25 -32.69
C MET A 1 -4.55 2.36 -31.91
N HIS A 2 -4.15 1.15 -31.53
CA HIS A 2 -4.99 0.32 -30.66
C HIS A 2 -4.99 0.95 -29.26
N PRO A 3 -6.16 1.11 -28.61
CA PRO A 3 -6.19 1.57 -27.22
C PRO A 3 -5.34 0.60 -26.38
N PRO A 4 -4.54 1.10 -25.43
CA PRO A 4 -3.76 0.24 -24.57
C PRO A 4 -4.74 -0.70 -23.84
N ARG A 5 -4.59 -2.01 -24.06
CA ARG A 5 -5.33 -3.01 -23.29
C ARG A 5 -4.96 -2.81 -21.83
N LEU A 6 -5.96 -2.67 -20.95
CA LEU A 6 -5.76 -2.55 -19.52
C LEU A 6 -4.88 -3.73 -19.04
N SER A 7 -3.71 -3.46 -18.47
CA SER A 7 -2.89 -4.54 -17.92
C SER A 7 -3.63 -5.19 -16.74
N LYS A 8 -3.44 -6.49 -16.54
CA LYS A 8 -4.07 -7.20 -15.41
C LYS A 8 -3.69 -6.55 -14.08
N THR A 9 -2.45 -6.05 -13.99
CA THR A 9 -1.92 -5.32 -12.83
C THR A 9 -2.66 -4.01 -12.60
N LEU A 10 -2.95 -3.25 -13.65
CA LEU A 10 -3.74 -2.02 -13.54
C LEU A 10 -5.17 -2.29 -13.07
N PHE A 11 -5.80 -3.37 -13.55
CA PHE A 11 -7.10 -3.81 -13.02
C PHE A 11 -7.01 -4.15 -11.52
N LEU A 12 -6.00 -4.93 -11.09
CA LEU A 12 -5.79 -5.28 -9.69
C LEU A 12 -5.56 -4.05 -8.80
N LEU A 13 -4.82 -3.04 -9.29
CA LEU A 13 -4.62 -1.78 -8.60
C LEU A 13 -5.94 -1.07 -8.32
N PHE A 14 -6.80 -0.91 -9.32
CA PHE A 14 -8.10 -0.26 -9.13
C PHE A 14 -9.04 -1.08 -8.26
N ALA A 15 -9.05 -2.41 -8.43
CA ALA A 15 -9.89 -3.29 -7.61
C ALA A 15 -9.49 -3.26 -6.13
N LEU A 16 -8.18 -3.33 -5.84
CA LEU A 16 -7.67 -3.25 -4.48
C LEU A 16 -7.89 -1.86 -3.88
N LEU A 17 -7.65 -0.78 -4.63
CA LEU A 17 -7.94 0.58 -4.18
C LEU A 17 -9.43 0.76 -3.83
N ALA A 18 -10.32 0.26 -4.68
CA ALA A 18 -11.76 0.33 -4.44
C ALA A 18 -12.15 -0.46 -3.18
N ALA A 19 -11.59 -1.66 -2.98
CA ALA A 19 -11.82 -2.45 -1.77
C ALA A 19 -11.37 -1.71 -0.50
N ILE A 20 -10.16 -1.12 -0.53
CA ILE A 20 -9.63 -0.30 0.58
C ILE A 20 -10.53 0.90 0.83
N ALA A 21 -10.93 1.64 -0.21
CA ALA A 21 -11.78 2.82 -0.07
C ALA A 21 -13.16 2.48 0.52
N ILE A 22 -13.77 1.37 0.08
CA ILE A 22 -15.05 0.88 0.62
C ILE A 22 -14.89 0.50 2.10
N ALA A 23 -13.83 -0.25 2.44
CA ALA A 23 -13.55 -0.64 3.82
C ALA A 23 -13.27 0.58 4.71
N HIS A 24 -12.49 1.55 4.24
CA HIS A 24 -12.19 2.78 4.96
C HIS A 24 -13.47 3.61 5.20
N TYR A 25 -14.28 3.82 4.16
CA TYR A 25 -15.56 4.53 4.28
C TYR A 25 -16.50 3.85 5.28
N PHE A 26 -16.62 2.52 5.18
CA PHE A 26 -17.42 1.75 6.14
C PHE A 26 -16.88 1.89 7.57
N GLY A 27 -15.56 1.80 7.73
CA GLY A 27 -14.85 1.98 8.99
C GLY A 27 -15.14 3.32 9.65
N LEU A 28 -15.03 4.41 8.90
CA LEU A 28 -15.40 5.75 9.37
C LEU A 28 -16.88 5.85 9.74
N SER A 29 -17.78 5.39 8.85
CA SER A 29 -19.23 5.50 9.05
C SER A 29 -19.76 4.76 10.29
N LYS A 30 -19.06 3.70 10.71
CA LYS A 30 -19.42 2.89 11.89
C LYS A 30 -18.52 3.16 13.10
N LEU A 31 -17.54 4.06 12.96
CA LEU A 31 -16.51 4.37 13.95
C LEU A 31 -15.66 3.15 14.33
N LEU A 32 -15.35 2.27 13.38
CA LEU A 32 -14.63 1.01 13.63
C LEU A 32 -13.19 1.27 14.09
N TYR A 33 -12.54 2.29 13.57
CA TYR A 33 -11.21 2.74 14.01
C TYR A 33 -11.13 3.00 15.52
N TRP A 34 -12.23 3.44 16.13
CA TRP A 34 -12.29 3.72 17.58
C TRP A 34 -12.96 2.62 18.41
N LYS A 35 -13.64 1.65 17.76
CA LYS A 35 -14.36 0.56 18.45
C LYS A 35 -13.63 -0.77 18.40
N ILE A 36 -12.82 -1.01 17.37
CA ILE A 36 -12.15 -2.27 17.09
C ILE A 36 -10.65 -1.97 16.99
N ALA A 37 -9.90 -2.28 18.05
CA ALA A 37 -8.50 -1.91 18.18
C ALA A 37 -7.58 -2.45 17.06
N TRP A 38 -7.97 -3.54 16.38
CA TRP A 38 -7.19 -4.11 15.30
C TRP A 38 -7.64 -3.66 13.91
N TYR A 39 -8.67 -2.80 13.79
CA TYR A 39 -9.25 -2.45 12.49
C TYR A 39 -8.25 -1.76 11.56
N ASP A 40 -7.31 -0.99 12.11
CA ASP A 40 -6.31 -0.29 11.30
C ASP A 40 -5.25 -1.20 10.68
N ILE A 41 -4.89 -2.27 11.40
CA ILE A 41 -3.88 -3.24 10.96
C ILE A 41 -4.14 -3.77 9.54
N PRO A 42 -5.31 -4.35 9.20
CA PRO A 42 -5.59 -4.81 7.84
C PRO A 42 -5.66 -3.65 6.83
N MET A 43 -5.97 -2.42 7.26
CA MET A 43 -6.00 -1.25 6.38
C MET A 43 -4.59 -0.86 5.95
N HIS A 44 -3.64 -0.79 6.88
CA HIS A 44 -2.24 -0.54 6.60
C HIS A 44 -1.58 -1.68 5.82
N LEU A 45 -1.85 -2.94 6.18
CA LEU A 45 -1.36 -4.09 5.39
C LEU A 45 -1.87 -4.02 3.93
N ALA A 46 -3.15 -3.69 3.72
CA ALA A 46 -3.72 -3.55 2.39
C ALA A 46 -3.19 -2.31 1.64
N GLY A 47 -3.01 -1.18 2.34
CA GLY A 47 -2.42 0.06 1.83
C GLY A 47 -0.99 -0.16 1.36
N GLY A 48 -0.14 -0.73 2.21
CA GLY A 48 1.22 -1.14 1.88
C GLY A 48 1.29 -2.10 0.69
N ALA A 49 0.41 -3.10 0.64
CA ALA A 49 0.30 -4.01 -0.50
C ALA A 49 -0.07 -3.26 -1.79
N TRP A 50 -1.04 -2.33 -1.72
CA TRP A 50 -1.44 -1.53 -2.87
C TRP A 50 -0.30 -0.64 -3.37
N VAL A 51 0.44 0.02 -2.45
CA VAL A 51 1.59 0.86 -2.79
C VAL A 51 2.73 0.02 -3.39
N GLY A 52 2.99 -1.17 -2.85
CA GLY A 52 3.95 -2.11 -3.43
C GLY A 52 3.56 -2.54 -4.85
N LEU A 53 2.27 -2.83 -5.09
CA LEU A 53 1.78 -3.17 -6.43
C LEU A 53 1.91 -1.97 -7.38
N LEU A 54 1.66 -0.76 -6.88
CA LEU A 54 1.80 0.48 -7.64
C LEU A 54 3.24 0.70 -8.05
N PHE A 55 4.20 0.44 -7.16
CA PHE A 55 5.63 0.50 -7.45
C PHE A 55 5.99 -0.41 -8.64
N PHE A 56 5.64 -1.69 -8.60
CA PHE A 56 5.96 -2.60 -9.70
C PHE A 56 5.23 -2.25 -11.00
N TYR A 57 3.97 -1.81 -10.93
CA TYR A 57 3.27 -1.32 -12.10
C TYR A 57 3.99 -0.12 -12.74
N LEU A 58 4.36 0.89 -11.95
CA LEU A 58 5.00 2.11 -12.47
C LEU A 58 6.41 1.81 -12.98
N PHE A 59 7.26 1.22 -12.15
CA PHE A 59 8.69 1.11 -12.42
C PHE A 59 9.06 -0.11 -13.27
N GLU A 60 8.25 -1.17 -13.29
CA GLU A 60 8.52 -2.38 -14.10
C GLU A 60 7.64 -2.43 -15.35
N GLU A 61 6.30 -2.33 -15.24
CA GLU A 61 5.41 -2.45 -16.41
C GLU A 61 5.32 -1.16 -17.25
N ARG A 62 5.15 0.00 -16.60
CA ARG A 62 4.80 1.26 -17.28
C ARG A 62 6.01 2.01 -17.80
N TRP A 63 7.07 2.10 -16.98
CA TRP A 63 8.28 2.86 -17.31
C TRP A 63 9.46 1.97 -17.71
N GLY A 64 9.44 0.67 -17.40
CA GLY A 64 10.51 -0.25 -17.78
C GLY A 64 11.88 0.06 -17.13
N ILE A 65 11.88 0.74 -15.98
CA ILE A 65 13.09 1.10 -15.22
C ILE A 65 13.69 -0.14 -14.55
N LEU A 66 12.84 -1.03 -14.01
CA LEU A 66 13.26 -2.27 -13.37
C LEU A 66 13.57 -3.35 -14.40
N THR A 67 14.75 -3.27 -15.01
CA THR A 67 15.25 -4.27 -15.97
C THR A 67 15.72 -5.56 -15.27
N ASP A 68 15.90 -6.63 -16.04
CA ASP A 68 16.43 -7.94 -15.57
C ASP A 68 17.83 -7.87 -14.95
N ARG A 69 18.55 -6.75 -15.14
CA ARG A 69 19.85 -6.49 -14.50
C ARG A 69 19.71 -6.16 -13.00
N ILE A 70 18.55 -5.69 -12.56
CA ILE A 70 18.30 -5.37 -11.16
C ILE A 70 17.87 -6.63 -10.41
N SER A 71 18.67 -7.02 -9.43
CA SER A 71 18.45 -8.23 -8.63
C SER A 71 17.14 -8.18 -7.84
N ALA A 72 16.54 -9.35 -7.59
CA ALA A 72 15.32 -9.47 -6.80
C ALA A 72 15.40 -8.77 -5.42
N PRO A 73 16.48 -8.92 -4.62
CA PRO A 73 16.62 -8.18 -3.36
C PRO A 73 16.61 -6.66 -3.52
N ALA A 74 17.28 -6.13 -4.56
CA ALA A 74 17.29 -4.69 -4.81
C ALA A 74 15.88 -4.16 -5.18
N ARG A 75 15.12 -4.91 -5.99
CA ARG A 75 13.73 -4.56 -6.31
C ARG A 75 12.84 -4.52 -5.06
N ILE A 76 13.00 -5.47 -4.13
CA ILE A 76 12.28 -5.49 -2.85
C ILE A 76 12.64 -4.23 -2.04
N ILE A 77 13.93 -3.92 -1.88
CA ILE A 77 14.38 -2.74 -1.12
C ILE A 77 13.80 -1.45 -1.71
N PHE A 78 13.80 -1.30 -3.03
CA PHE A 78 13.21 -0.11 -3.68
C PHE A 78 11.69 -0.03 -3.46
N SER A 79 10.98 -1.16 -3.56
CA SER A 79 9.55 -1.21 -3.27
C SER A 79 9.27 -0.83 -1.81
N LEU A 80 10.11 -1.26 -0.87
CA LEU A 80 9.97 -0.91 0.55
C LEU A 80 10.28 0.56 0.81
N GLY A 81 11.30 1.12 0.17
CA GLY A 81 11.58 2.56 0.26
C GLY A 81 10.43 3.41 -0.29
N PHE A 82 9.81 2.96 -1.38
CA PHE A 82 8.62 3.61 -1.95
C PHE A 82 7.41 3.51 -1.00
N ALA A 83 7.15 2.33 -0.43
CA ALA A 83 6.09 2.12 0.55
C ALA A 83 6.30 2.95 1.82
N ALA A 84 7.53 2.98 2.36
CA ALA A 84 7.88 3.78 3.53
C ALA A 84 7.64 5.27 3.29
N LEU A 85 8.01 5.80 2.12
CA LEU A 85 7.76 7.20 1.79
C LEU A 85 6.27 7.52 1.78
N VAL A 86 5.44 6.67 1.15
CA VAL A 86 3.98 6.87 1.11
C VAL A 86 3.37 6.72 2.50
N GLY A 87 3.80 5.73 3.29
CA GLY A 87 3.36 5.54 4.67
C GLY A 87 3.67 6.76 5.54
N VAL A 88 4.90 7.29 5.48
CA VAL A 88 5.24 8.54 6.19
C VAL A 88 4.33 9.71 5.78
N LEU A 89 4.02 9.85 4.49
CA LEU A 89 3.09 10.88 4.02
C LEU A 89 1.65 10.66 4.54
N TRP A 90 1.24 9.40 4.71
CA TRP A 90 -0.05 9.05 5.32
C TRP A 90 -0.09 9.42 6.80
N GLU A 91 0.95 9.11 7.57
CA GLU A 91 1.07 9.51 8.98
C GLU A 91 1.02 11.04 9.16
N PHE A 92 1.64 11.79 8.24
CA PHE A 92 1.51 13.25 8.23
C PHE A 92 0.07 13.70 7.96
N TYR A 93 -0.63 13.04 7.04
CA TYR A 93 -2.05 13.31 6.80
C TYR A 93 -2.89 13.09 8.06
N GLU A 94 -2.67 11.99 8.78
CA GLU A 94 -3.39 11.68 10.03
C GLU A 94 -3.07 12.68 11.13
N TYR A 95 -1.80 13.04 11.28
CA TYR A 95 -1.38 14.10 12.19
C TYR A 95 -2.10 15.43 11.89
N PHE A 96 -2.19 15.82 10.61
CA PHE A 96 -2.91 17.03 10.23
C PHE A 96 -4.42 16.91 10.46
N ALA A 97 -5.01 15.74 10.19
CA ALA A 97 -6.41 15.47 10.51
C ALA A 97 -6.67 15.63 12.00
N ASP A 98 -5.77 15.15 12.86
CA ASP A 98 -5.84 15.33 14.31
C ASP A 98 -5.78 16.80 14.72
N VAL A 99 -4.76 17.52 14.26
CA VAL A 99 -4.52 18.92 14.66
C VAL A 99 -5.65 19.84 14.20
N PHE A 100 -6.11 19.69 12.96
CA PHE A 100 -7.03 20.65 12.37
C PHE A 100 -8.51 20.25 12.47
N ILE A 101 -8.81 18.96 12.64
CA ILE A 101 -10.18 18.44 12.54
C ILE A 101 -10.55 17.62 13.78
N LEU A 102 -9.93 16.47 14.00
CA LEU A 102 -10.44 15.46 14.95
C LEU A 102 -10.31 15.94 16.40
N LYS A 103 -9.12 16.31 16.87
CA LYS A 103 -8.93 16.79 18.26
C LYS A 103 -9.54 18.17 18.50
N LYS A 104 -9.79 18.92 17.44
CA LYS A 104 -10.41 20.25 17.51
C LYS A 104 -11.93 20.18 17.65
N TYR A 105 -12.59 19.26 16.96
CA TYR A 105 -14.05 19.21 16.88
C TYR A 105 -14.68 17.93 17.46
N THR A 106 -13.85 16.96 17.88
CA THR A 106 -14.30 15.67 18.41
C THR A 106 -13.40 15.18 19.55
N ILE A 107 -13.78 14.06 20.17
CA ILE A 107 -12.93 13.32 21.14
C ILE A 107 -12.06 12.25 20.46
N PHE A 108 -12.13 12.13 19.13
CA PHE A 108 -11.44 11.10 18.37
C PHE A 108 -10.02 11.55 17.98
N SER A 109 -9.18 10.56 17.70
CA SER A 109 -7.82 10.70 17.19
C SER A 109 -7.65 9.71 16.03
N ALA A 110 -7.09 10.15 14.91
CA ALA A 110 -6.54 9.27 13.87
C ALA A 110 -5.23 8.67 14.38
N GLN A 111 -4.37 9.48 15.01
CA GLN A 111 -3.08 9.04 15.51
C GLN A 111 -3.04 9.07 17.06
N PRO A 112 -3.43 7.98 17.76
CA PRO A 112 -3.46 7.92 19.22
C PRO A 112 -2.08 7.98 19.89
N GLY A 113 -0.98 7.69 19.17
CA GLY A 113 0.37 7.89 19.69
C GLY A 113 1.49 7.30 18.83
N LEU A 114 2.74 7.44 19.29
CA LEU A 114 3.93 6.99 18.55
C LEU A 114 3.95 5.48 18.27
N VAL A 115 3.47 4.67 19.22
CA VAL A 115 3.47 3.21 19.06
C VAL A 115 2.58 2.79 17.90
N ASP A 116 1.46 3.50 17.69
CA ASP A 116 0.51 3.26 16.61
C ASP A 116 1.15 3.55 15.26
N THR A 117 1.66 4.78 15.07
CA THR A 117 2.43 5.18 13.88
C THR A 117 3.56 4.22 13.52
N LEU A 118 4.32 3.75 14.51
CA LEU A 118 5.39 2.78 14.24
C LEU A 118 4.84 1.42 13.80
N GLN A 119 3.71 1.01 14.35
CA GLN A 119 3.00 -0.20 13.95
C GLN A 119 2.41 -0.07 12.54
N ASP A 120 1.87 1.09 12.19
CA ASP A 120 1.27 1.38 10.89
C ASP A 120 2.32 1.40 9.78
N LEU A 121 3.44 2.09 9.99
CA LEU A 121 4.58 2.03 9.08
C LEU A 121 5.15 0.61 8.94
N LEU A 122 5.16 -0.18 10.02
CA LEU A 122 5.58 -1.58 9.95
C LEU A 122 4.58 -2.43 9.14
N ASN A 123 3.28 -2.23 9.34
CA ASN A 123 2.22 -2.92 8.60
C ASN A 123 2.26 -2.56 7.11
N ASP A 124 2.48 -1.30 6.76
CA ASP A 124 2.68 -0.86 5.37
C ASP A 124 3.85 -1.61 4.72
N LEU A 125 4.98 -1.72 5.43
CA LEU A 125 6.15 -2.46 4.96
C LEU A 125 5.85 -3.96 4.78
N ILE A 126 5.15 -4.59 5.73
CA ILE A 126 4.75 -6.00 5.62
C ILE A 126 3.87 -6.23 4.39
N GLY A 127 2.89 -5.35 4.15
CA GLY A 127 2.05 -5.38 2.97
C GLY A 127 2.86 -5.28 1.67
N ALA A 128 3.80 -4.33 1.63
CA ALA A 128 4.68 -4.14 0.48
C ALA A 128 5.62 -5.34 0.24
N VAL A 129 6.19 -5.95 1.29
CA VAL A 129 7.02 -7.17 1.18
C VAL A 129 6.20 -8.31 0.59
N ALA A 130 4.98 -8.54 1.07
CA ALA A 130 4.12 -9.62 0.60
C ALA A 130 3.89 -9.51 -0.92
N VAL A 131 3.59 -8.30 -1.41
CA VAL A 131 3.41 -8.06 -2.85
C VAL A 131 4.72 -8.21 -3.62
N ALA A 132 5.84 -7.71 -3.11
CA ALA A 132 7.12 -7.83 -3.78
C ALA A 132 7.55 -9.30 -3.96
N VAL A 133 7.36 -10.13 -2.92
CA VAL A 133 7.64 -11.57 -2.98
C VAL A 133 6.74 -12.26 -4.00
N LEU A 134 5.42 -12.00 -3.96
CA LEU A 134 4.47 -12.58 -4.90
C LEU A 134 4.79 -12.17 -6.35
N TRP A 135 5.10 -10.90 -6.58
CA TRP A 135 5.48 -10.37 -7.88
C TRP A 135 6.67 -11.12 -8.48
N ILE A 136 7.76 -11.21 -7.72
CA ILE A 136 8.99 -11.90 -8.14
C ILE A 136 8.72 -13.39 -8.40
N TRP A 137 7.90 -14.04 -7.58
CA TRP A 137 7.54 -15.44 -7.76
C TRP A 137 6.76 -15.68 -9.07
N PHE A 138 5.75 -14.85 -9.35
CA PHE A 138 4.97 -14.95 -10.59
C PHE A 138 5.79 -14.64 -11.84
N GLN A 139 6.71 -13.67 -11.77
CA GLN A 139 7.66 -13.37 -12.86
C GLN A 139 8.52 -14.60 -13.18
N ARG A 140 9.15 -15.22 -12.16
CA ARG A 140 9.99 -16.42 -12.35
C ARG A 140 9.24 -17.57 -13.00
N LYS A 141 7.99 -17.82 -12.60
CA LYS A 141 7.14 -18.85 -13.19
C LYS A 141 6.82 -18.58 -14.66
N ARG A 142 6.64 -17.32 -15.07
CA ARG A 142 6.41 -16.98 -16.47
C ARG A 142 7.65 -17.25 -17.33
N HIS A 143 8.84 -16.94 -16.81
CA HIS A 143 10.08 -17.21 -17.52
C HIS A 143 10.34 -18.71 -17.69
N SER A 144 10.12 -19.54 -16.65
CA SER A 144 10.35 -20.99 -16.73
C SER A 144 9.41 -21.74 -17.68
N VAL A 145 8.23 -21.19 -17.98
CA VAL A 145 7.26 -21.80 -18.91
C VAL A 145 7.56 -21.45 -20.37
N ASN A 146 8.29 -20.36 -20.61
CA ASN A 146 8.60 -19.85 -21.95
C ASN A 146 9.99 -20.24 -22.47
N THR A 147 10.76 -21.02 -21.69
CA THR A 147 12.06 -21.61 -22.06
C THR A 147 11.91 -23.10 -22.28
#